data_AF-A0A1G6W6Y6-F1
#
_entry.id   AF-A0A1G6W6Y6-F1
#
_cell.length_a   1.000
_cell.length_b   1.000
_cell.length_c   1.000
_cell.angle_alpha   90.00
_cell.angle_beta   90.00
_cell.angle_gamma   90.00
#
_symmetry.space_group_name_H-M   'P 1'
#
loop_
_entity.id
_entity.type
_entity.pdbx_description
1 polymer ?
#
loop_
_entity_poly.entity_id
_entity_poly.type
_entity_poly.pdbx_seq_one_letter_code
_entity_poly.pdbx_strand_id
1 'polypeptide(L)'
;MTLDIKITPQTVLLQTTLKLREAIMQGHFAPGERLVELSLCERMGVSRTTIREALRRLESERLITNKPNRGPSVAVITQKEADHIYHVRKLLEGEAAALFAERATPVEVDLLQRALDDFEAAVVQDSAIGRVSSTSEFYEIILKGCGNPIIHEVIASLLARINVLRAKSMSAPGRARISAAEMRRMMTAIQQRNAPAARMAAEAHVIAARDAIRAAWGKNTDEPDSGADIVLDGEAESLPESANHPPVVPVVGDELWAKIETILPPVAPRRRQYPGRKPTPDRFALLGIIYVLGNRISWNHLPADLGCGSGVSCWRRMKNWQEAGVWPKVERLLVQAGLLPRGSPAKPRAEIGEPGPATWKTDIAGPLRRSAKRD
;
A
#
# COMPACT_ATOMS: atom_id res chain seq x y z
N MET A 1 5.05 -40.92 -3.11
CA MET A 1 5.47 -39.57 -2.69
C MET A 1 6.63 -39.15 -3.56
N THR A 2 6.40 -38.27 -4.53
CA THR A 2 7.46 -37.65 -5.34
C THR A 2 8.15 -36.59 -4.48
N LEU A 3 9.44 -36.78 -4.22
CA LEU A 3 10.28 -35.81 -3.52
C LEU A 3 10.38 -34.56 -4.40
N ASP A 4 9.72 -33.47 -4.02
CA ASP A 4 9.84 -32.19 -4.74
C ASP A 4 11.16 -31.52 -4.37
N ILE A 5 12.16 -31.71 -5.23
CA ILE A 5 13.53 -31.18 -5.11
C ILE A 5 13.70 -29.83 -5.83
N LYS A 6 12.60 -29.11 -6.14
CA LYS A 6 12.70 -27.81 -6.81
C LYS A 6 13.32 -26.75 -5.90
N ILE A 7 14.56 -26.41 -6.21
CA ILE A 7 15.17 -25.16 -5.75
C ILE A 7 14.48 -24.01 -6.50
N THR A 8 13.76 -23.17 -5.77
CA THR A 8 13.20 -21.93 -6.33
C THR A 8 14.22 -20.81 -6.06
N PRO A 9 14.99 -20.35 -7.05
CA PRO A 9 16.00 -19.32 -6.83
C PRO A 9 15.33 -18.04 -6.34
N GLN A 10 15.75 -17.52 -5.19
CA GLN A 10 15.38 -16.16 -4.81
C GLN A 10 16.13 -15.18 -5.71
N THR A 11 15.38 -14.32 -6.38
CA THR A 11 16.00 -13.27 -7.20
C THR A 11 16.79 -12.30 -6.31
N VAL A 12 17.89 -11.75 -6.83
CA VAL A 12 18.68 -10.71 -6.14
C VAL A 12 17.78 -9.54 -5.69
N LEU A 13 16.77 -9.21 -6.49
CA LEU A 13 15.75 -8.21 -6.13
C LEU A 13 14.95 -8.61 -4.89
N LEU A 14 14.43 -9.85 -4.83
CA LEU A 14 13.69 -10.34 -3.66
C LEU A 14 14.58 -10.31 -2.40
N GLN A 15 15.81 -10.80 -2.48
CA GLN A 15 16.76 -10.75 -1.36
C GLN A 15 17.05 -9.30 -0.92
N THR A 16 17.24 -8.39 -1.87
CA THR A 16 17.45 -6.96 -1.59
C THR A 16 16.25 -6.36 -0.86
N THR A 17 15.02 -6.62 -1.35
CA THR A 17 13.79 -6.15 -0.70
C THR A 17 13.65 -6.70 0.72
N LEU A 18 13.90 -8.01 0.92
CA LEU A 18 13.81 -8.65 2.24
C LEU A 18 14.80 -8.04 3.23
N LYS A 19 16.08 -7.91 2.86
CA LYS A 19 17.11 -7.35 3.73
C LYS A 19 16.88 -5.88 4.06
N LEU A 20 16.43 -5.09 3.08
CA LEU A 20 16.14 -3.68 3.32
C LEU A 20 14.90 -3.51 4.22
N ARG A 21 13.87 -4.34 4.04
CA ARG A 21 12.72 -4.40 4.94
C ARG A 21 13.15 -4.69 6.37
N GLU A 22 13.95 -5.73 6.54
CA GLU A 22 14.45 -6.17 7.85
C GLU A 22 15.27 -5.06 8.52
N ALA A 23 16.18 -4.40 7.80
CA ALA A 23 16.97 -3.30 8.32
C ALA A 23 16.10 -2.12 8.79
N ILE A 24 15.06 -1.75 8.02
CA ILE A 24 14.08 -0.72 8.42
C ILE A 24 13.33 -1.15 9.68
N MET A 25 12.85 -2.40 9.73
CA MET A 25 12.09 -2.92 10.87
C MET A 25 12.94 -3.04 12.15
N GLN A 26 14.24 -3.31 12.02
CA GLN A 26 15.19 -3.36 13.13
C GLN A 26 15.66 -1.96 13.57
N GLY A 27 15.22 -0.89 12.91
CA GLY A 27 15.57 0.48 13.26
C GLY A 27 16.97 0.91 12.80
N HIS A 28 17.61 0.20 11.87
CA HIS A 28 18.87 0.64 11.25
C HIS A 28 18.71 1.92 10.42
N PHE A 29 17.46 2.28 10.10
CA PHE A 29 17.08 3.54 9.50
C PHE A 29 15.98 4.17 10.37
N ALA A 30 16.14 5.43 10.77
CA ALA A 30 15.18 6.13 11.60
C ALA A 30 13.89 6.47 10.80
N PRO A 31 12.72 6.58 11.45
CA PRO A 31 11.53 7.10 10.80
C PRO A 31 11.78 8.49 10.18
N GLY A 32 11.40 8.66 8.91
CA GLY A 32 11.67 9.88 8.14
C GLY A 32 13.08 9.98 7.56
N GLU A 33 14.00 9.08 7.92
CA GLU A 33 15.36 9.06 7.38
C GLU A 33 15.33 8.87 5.86
N ARG A 34 16.18 9.64 5.18
CA ARG A 34 16.31 9.58 3.71
C ARG A 34 17.14 8.36 3.30
N LEU A 35 16.60 7.56 2.39
CA LEU A 35 17.24 6.37 1.85
C LEU A 35 18.02 6.75 0.58
N VAL A 36 19.32 7.00 0.73
CA VAL A 36 20.18 7.42 -0.39
C VAL A 36 20.54 6.20 -1.26
N GLU A 37 20.02 6.16 -2.49
CA GLU A 37 20.22 5.03 -3.43
C GLU A 37 21.69 4.63 -3.59
N LEU A 38 22.60 5.60 -3.74
CA LEU A 38 24.03 5.35 -3.95
C LEU A 38 24.65 4.61 -2.77
N SER A 39 24.39 5.09 -1.54
CA SER A 39 24.87 4.45 -0.31
C SER A 39 24.29 3.04 -0.15
N LEU A 40 23.01 2.83 -0.50
CA LEU A 40 22.40 1.49 -0.46
C LEU A 40 23.04 0.54 -1.49
N CYS A 41 23.39 1.03 -2.69
CA CYS A 41 24.10 0.22 -3.69
C CYS A 41 25.45 -0.26 -3.14
N GLU A 42 26.22 0.65 -2.54
CA GLU A 42 27.54 0.35 -1.95
C GLU A 42 27.42 -0.64 -0.78
N ARG A 43 26.48 -0.41 0.14
CA ARG A 43 26.28 -1.26 1.32
C ARG A 43 25.78 -2.66 0.98
N MET A 44 24.92 -2.79 -0.03
CA MET A 44 24.28 -4.07 -0.37
C MET A 44 24.97 -4.80 -1.54
N GLY A 45 25.92 -4.17 -2.22
CA GLY A 45 26.64 -4.76 -3.35
C GLY A 45 25.76 -5.06 -4.57
N VAL A 46 24.67 -4.30 -4.76
CA VAL A 46 23.72 -4.51 -5.85
C VAL A 46 23.58 -3.27 -6.74
N SER A 47 23.06 -3.47 -7.95
CA SER A 47 22.88 -2.38 -8.92
C SER A 47 21.85 -1.34 -8.46
N ARG A 48 21.97 -0.12 -8.97
CA ARG A 48 21.00 0.96 -8.74
C ARG A 48 19.58 0.61 -9.20
N THR A 49 19.44 -0.15 -10.28
CA THR A 49 18.14 -0.66 -10.75
C THR A 49 17.51 -1.59 -9.72
N THR A 50 18.31 -2.50 -9.14
CA THR A 50 17.85 -3.41 -8.08
C THR A 50 17.40 -2.64 -6.84
N ILE A 51 18.18 -1.65 -6.39
CA ILE A 51 17.79 -0.79 -5.25
C ILE A 51 16.48 -0.05 -5.54
N ARG A 52 16.34 0.56 -6.72
CA ARG A 52 15.11 1.28 -7.08
C ARG A 52 13.87 0.40 -7.07
N GLU A 53 13.97 -0.79 -7.65
CA GLU A 53 12.85 -1.73 -7.66
C GLU A 53 12.53 -2.25 -6.23
N ALA A 54 13.55 -2.45 -5.39
CA ALA A 54 13.33 -2.81 -3.99
C ALA A 54 12.64 -1.67 -3.21
N LEU A 55 13.06 -0.42 -3.40
CA LEU A 55 12.45 0.76 -2.78
C LEU A 55 11.00 0.95 -3.24
N ARG A 56 10.70 0.74 -4.54
CA ARG A 56 9.32 0.78 -5.07
C ARG A 56 8.41 -0.28 -4.45
N ARG A 57 8.93 -1.50 -4.24
CA ARG A 57 8.17 -2.55 -3.53
C ARG A 57 7.87 -2.15 -2.10
N LEU A 58 8.86 -1.63 -1.38
CA LEU A 58 8.67 -1.15 0.00
C LEU A 58 7.78 0.10 0.09
N GLU A 59 7.75 0.93 -0.96
CA GLU A 59 6.79 2.04 -1.10
C GLU A 59 5.36 1.51 -1.27
N SER A 60 5.15 0.44 -2.05
CA SER A 60 3.83 -0.20 -2.16
C SER A 60 3.34 -0.80 -0.83
N GLU A 61 4.27 -1.21 0.04
CA GLU A 61 4.00 -1.66 1.41
C GLU A 61 3.84 -0.49 2.41
N ARG A 62 4.03 0.75 1.95
CA ARG A 62 4.05 2.00 2.73
C ARG A 62 5.09 2.02 3.87
N LEU A 63 6.16 1.23 3.75
CA LEU A 63 7.35 1.36 4.61
C LEU A 63 8.26 2.51 4.18
N ILE A 64 8.11 2.96 2.93
CA ILE A 64 8.82 4.08 2.35
C ILE A 64 7.82 5.08 1.84
N THR A 65 8.14 6.35 2.01
CA THR A 65 7.45 7.47 1.38
C THR A 65 8.41 8.14 0.40
N ASN A 66 7.93 8.46 -0.80
CA ASN A 66 8.70 9.21 -1.77
C ASN A 66 8.23 10.66 -1.79
N LYS A 67 9.01 11.56 -1.18
CA LYS A 67 8.68 12.98 -1.16
C LYS A 67 9.21 13.65 -2.44
N PRO A 68 8.39 14.45 -3.15
CA PRO A 68 8.86 15.23 -4.30
C PRO A 68 10.16 15.98 -3.96
N ASN A 69 11.15 15.92 -4.84
CA ASN A 69 12.46 16.57 -4.72
C ASN A 69 13.35 16.11 -3.54
N ARG A 70 12.90 15.21 -2.67
CA ARG A 70 13.71 14.60 -1.60
C ARG A 70 14.02 13.13 -1.83
N GLY A 71 13.20 12.43 -2.61
CA GLY A 71 13.38 11.01 -2.88
C GLY A 71 12.83 10.13 -1.74
N PRO A 72 13.19 8.84 -1.72
CA PRO A 72 12.63 7.87 -0.78
C PRO A 72 13.14 8.11 0.64
N SER A 73 12.23 8.00 1.61
CA SER A 73 12.48 8.08 3.04
C SER A 73 11.69 7.01 3.77
N VAL A 74 12.19 6.55 4.92
CA VAL A 74 11.43 5.65 5.82
C VAL A 74 10.12 6.33 6.21
N ALA A 75 9.00 5.59 6.11
CA ALA A 75 7.70 6.12 6.45
C ALA A 75 7.59 6.47 7.95
N VAL A 76 6.82 7.51 8.26
CA VAL A 76 6.48 7.90 9.63
C VAL A 76 5.00 7.60 9.83
N ILE A 77 4.67 6.74 10.79
CA ILE A 77 3.28 6.43 11.15
C ILE A 77 2.81 7.47 12.17
N THR A 78 1.81 8.28 11.79
CA THR A 78 1.20 9.27 12.68
C THR A 78 0.31 8.59 13.73
N GLN A 79 0.00 9.27 14.84
CA GLN A 79 -0.90 8.73 15.85
C GLN A 79 -2.30 8.42 15.26
N LYS A 80 -2.83 9.32 14.42
CA LYS A 80 -4.12 9.13 13.73
C LYS A 80 -4.09 7.92 12.78
N GLU A 81 -3.02 7.76 12.00
CA GLU A 81 -2.87 6.57 11.15
C GLU A 81 -2.78 5.29 11.98
N ALA A 82 -2.02 5.31 13.08
CA ALA A 82 -1.92 4.17 13.99
C ALA A 82 -3.29 3.78 14.55
N ASP A 83 -4.09 4.76 14.99
CA ASP A 83 -5.44 4.52 15.49
C ASP A 83 -6.36 3.88 14.43
N HIS A 84 -6.30 4.35 13.18
CA HIS A 84 -7.04 3.74 12.08
C HIS A 84 -6.58 2.30 11.82
N ILE A 85 -5.27 2.04 11.84
CA ILE A 85 -4.73 0.68 11.69
C ILE A 85 -5.23 -0.22 12.83
N TYR A 86 -5.15 0.23 14.09
CA TYR A 86 -5.64 -0.53 15.23
C TYR A 86 -7.14 -0.80 15.16
N HIS A 87 -7.94 0.15 14.65
CA HIS A 87 -9.37 -0.06 14.44
C HIS A 87 -9.64 -1.20 13.45
N VAL A 88 -8.99 -1.16 12.28
CA VAL A 88 -9.11 -2.22 11.26
C VAL A 88 -8.61 -3.56 11.79
N ARG A 89 -7.45 -3.57 12.46
CA ARG A 89 -6.90 -4.78 13.09
C ARG A 89 -7.87 -5.39 14.09
N LYS A 90 -8.50 -4.58 14.95
CA LYS A 90 -9.44 -5.07 15.95
C LYS A 90 -10.57 -5.86 15.28
N LEU A 91 -11.19 -5.27 14.25
CA LEU A 91 -12.30 -5.89 13.53
C LEU A 91 -11.88 -7.18 12.83
N LEU A 92 -10.76 -7.15 12.10
CA LEU A 92 -10.33 -8.24 11.24
C LEU A 92 -9.60 -9.36 11.99
N GLU A 93 -8.69 -9.03 12.91
CA GLU A 93 -7.99 -10.02 13.74
C GLU A 93 -8.96 -10.67 14.75
N GLY A 94 -9.95 -9.92 15.25
CA GLY A 94 -11.04 -10.47 16.06
C GLY A 94 -11.89 -11.48 15.31
N GLU A 95 -12.35 -11.13 14.10
CA GLU A 95 -13.07 -12.06 13.21
C GLU A 95 -12.23 -13.28 12.86
N ALA A 96 -10.95 -13.09 12.50
CA ALA A 96 -10.06 -14.18 12.16
C ALA A 96 -9.88 -15.17 13.32
N ALA A 97 -9.72 -14.67 14.55
CA ALA A 97 -9.60 -15.52 15.74
C ALA A 97 -10.88 -16.32 16.02
N ALA A 98 -12.06 -15.72 15.80
CA ALA A 98 -13.34 -16.41 15.94
C ALA A 98 -13.47 -17.56 14.94
N LEU A 99 -13.26 -17.26 13.65
CA LEU A 99 -13.36 -18.24 12.58
C LEU A 99 -12.30 -19.34 12.71
N PHE A 100 -11.08 -18.99 13.13
CA PHE A 100 -10.02 -19.96 13.40
C PHE A 100 -10.40 -20.88 14.57
N ALA A 101 -10.99 -20.36 15.65
CA ALA A 101 -11.47 -21.20 16.75
C ALA A 101 -12.49 -22.24 16.27
N GLU A 102 -13.40 -21.89 15.38
CA GLU A 102 -14.40 -22.83 14.82
C GLU A 102 -13.77 -23.88 13.91
N ARG A 103 -12.77 -23.50 13.10
CA ARG A 103 -12.35 -24.27 11.91
C ARG A 103 -10.99 -24.94 12.04
N ALA A 104 -10.12 -24.45 12.92
CA ALA A 104 -8.72 -24.87 12.97
C ALA A 104 -8.59 -26.39 13.14
N THR A 105 -7.64 -26.99 12.45
CA THR A 105 -7.28 -28.39 12.65
C THR A 105 -6.44 -28.55 13.93
N PRO A 106 -6.36 -29.76 14.53
CA PRO A 106 -5.45 -30.00 15.65
C PRO A 106 -3.99 -29.62 15.34
N VAL A 107 -3.55 -29.84 14.09
CA VAL A 107 -2.21 -29.47 13.63
C VAL A 107 -2.00 -27.95 13.65
N GLU A 108 -2.97 -27.17 13.18
CA GLU A 108 -2.88 -25.70 13.22
C GLU A 108 -2.91 -25.15 14.64
N VAL A 109 -3.67 -25.78 15.54
CA VAL A 109 -3.68 -25.43 16.98
C VAL A 109 -2.30 -25.72 17.59
N ASP A 110 -1.68 -26.86 17.29
CA ASP A 110 -0.32 -27.17 17.77
C ASP A 110 0.73 -26.18 17.23
N LEU A 111 0.62 -25.76 15.97
CA LEU A 111 1.49 -24.73 15.39
C LEU A 111 1.30 -23.39 16.10
N LEU A 112 0.05 -23.00 16.39
CA LEU A 112 -0.25 -21.77 17.10
C LEU A 112 0.30 -21.79 18.54
N GLN A 113 0.22 -22.93 19.22
CA GLN A 113 0.80 -23.11 20.56
C GLN A 113 2.33 -22.90 20.53
N ARG A 114 3.03 -23.49 19.56
CA ARG A 114 4.49 -23.29 19.42
C ARG A 114 4.86 -21.83 19.18
N ALA A 115 4.10 -21.13 18.34
CA ALA A 115 4.33 -19.69 18.13
C ALA A 115 4.11 -18.85 19.40
N LEU A 116 3.17 -19.24 20.26
CA LEU A 116 2.98 -18.64 21.58
C LEU A 116 4.16 -18.95 22.51
N ASP A 117 4.62 -20.20 22.57
CA ASP A 117 5.75 -20.61 23.39
C ASP A 117 7.04 -19.86 23.00
N ASP A 118 7.28 -19.70 21.69
CA ASP A 118 8.39 -18.90 21.15
C ASP A 118 8.28 -17.43 21.55
N PHE A 119 7.07 -16.87 21.54
CA PHE A 119 6.83 -15.49 22.00
C PHE A 119 7.13 -15.36 23.50
N GLU A 120 6.67 -16.29 24.32
CA GLU A 120 6.93 -16.30 25.77
C GLU A 120 8.42 -16.42 26.08
N ALA A 121 9.15 -17.29 25.36
CA ALA A 121 10.60 -17.40 25.45
C ALA A 121 11.30 -16.08 25.07
N ALA A 122 10.85 -15.42 23.99
CA ALA A 122 11.40 -14.13 23.57
C ALA A 122 11.14 -13.02 24.60
N VAL A 123 10.02 -13.06 25.33
CA VAL A 123 9.74 -12.13 26.45
C VAL A 123 10.70 -12.37 27.61
N VAL A 124 10.99 -13.63 27.97
CA VAL A 124 11.93 -13.97 29.05
C VAL A 124 13.36 -13.55 28.69
N GLN A 125 13.76 -13.73 27.43
CA GLN A 125 15.09 -13.39 26.91
C GLN A 125 15.25 -11.90 26.56
N ASP A 126 14.20 -11.08 26.74
CA ASP A 126 14.12 -9.68 26.31
C ASP A 126 14.48 -9.45 24.82
N SER A 127 14.22 -10.44 23.97
CA SER A 127 14.50 -10.35 22.54
C SER A 127 13.42 -9.53 21.83
N ALA A 128 13.72 -8.28 21.47
CA ALA A 128 12.80 -7.43 20.70
C ALA A 128 12.43 -8.04 19.34
N ILE A 129 13.43 -8.58 18.63
CA ILE A 129 13.25 -9.22 17.31
C ILE A 129 12.46 -10.52 17.45
N GLY A 130 12.78 -11.34 18.46
CA GLY A 130 12.04 -12.57 18.78
C GLY A 130 10.56 -12.28 19.04
N ARG A 131 10.27 -11.26 19.86
CA ARG A 131 8.89 -10.85 20.15
C ARG A 131 8.10 -10.50 18.89
N VAL A 132 8.66 -9.68 18.01
CA VAL A 132 7.95 -9.27 16.78
C VAL A 132 7.77 -10.43 15.80
N SER A 133 8.78 -11.27 15.62
CA SER A 133 8.71 -12.42 14.71
C SER A 133 7.71 -13.48 15.19
N SER A 134 7.77 -13.90 16.45
CA SER A 134 6.84 -14.88 17.02
C SER A 134 5.39 -14.37 17.08
N THR A 135 5.15 -13.09 17.40
CA THR A 135 3.79 -12.52 17.29
C THR A 135 3.31 -12.49 15.84
N SER A 136 4.19 -12.22 14.88
CA SER A 136 3.82 -12.22 13.46
C SER A 136 3.41 -13.62 13.00
N GLU A 137 4.18 -14.65 13.40
CA GLU A 137 3.86 -16.05 13.11
C GLU A 137 2.53 -16.48 13.74
N PHE A 138 2.31 -16.13 15.02
CA PHE A 138 1.06 -16.43 15.73
C PHE A 138 -0.18 -15.91 14.97
N TYR A 139 -0.15 -14.65 14.52
CA TYR A 139 -1.26 -14.09 13.74
C TYR A 139 -1.33 -14.63 12.30
N GLU A 140 -0.20 -14.94 11.66
CA GLU A 140 -0.18 -15.51 10.32
C GLU A 140 -0.86 -16.89 10.27
N ILE A 141 -0.64 -17.72 11.30
CA ILE A 141 -1.30 -19.02 11.46
C ILE A 141 -2.82 -18.82 11.57
N ILE A 142 -3.27 -17.88 12.42
CA ILE A 142 -4.70 -17.56 12.58
C ILE A 142 -5.31 -17.09 11.26
N LEU A 143 -4.65 -16.14 10.58
CA LEU A 143 -5.18 -15.53 9.36
C LEU A 143 -5.25 -16.53 8.20
N LYS A 144 -4.27 -17.43 8.06
CA LYS A 144 -4.30 -18.50 7.05
C LYS A 144 -5.35 -19.56 7.36
N GLY A 145 -5.49 -19.95 8.63
CA GLY A 145 -6.41 -21.01 9.05
C GLY A 145 -7.86 -20.55 9.28
N CYS A 146 -8.15 -19.24 9.29
CA CYS A 146 -9.51 -18.74 9.54
C CYS A 146 -10.50 -19.07 8.41
N GLY A 147 -10.01 -19.51 7.24
CA GLY A 147 -10.85 -19.85 6.09
C GLY A 147 -11.54 -18.64 5.46
N ASN A 148 -10.99 -17.43 5.64
CA ASN A 148 -11.39 -16.23 4.93
C ASN A 148 -10.16 -15.56 4.29
N PRO A 149 -9.88 -15.83 3.00
CA PRO A 149 -8.67 -15.32 2.34
C PRO A 149 -8.66 -13.79 2.21
N ILE A 150 -9.83 -13.13 2.21
CA ILE A 150 -9.92 -11.67 2.10
C ILE A 150 -9.45 -11.00 3.39
N ILE A 151 -9.72 -11.59 4.55
CA ILE A 151 -9.18 -11.08 5.82
C ILE A 151 -7.65 -11.13 5.81
N HIS A 152 -7.09 -12.26 5.34
CA HIS A 152 -5.64 -12.41 5.21
C HIS A 152 -5.06 -11.38 4.23
N GLU A 153 -5.65 -11.20 3.05
CA GLU A 153 -5.19 -10.23 2.04
C GLU A 153 -5.16 -8.79 2.57
N VAL A 154 -6.26 -8.35 3.22
CA VAL A 154 -6.35 -7.00 3.75
C VAL A 154 -5.32 -6.78 4.85
N ILE A 155 -5.19 -7.72 5.80
CA ILE A 155 -4.17 -7.62 6.86
C ILE A 155 -2.75 -7.70 6.29
N ALA A 156 -2.51 -8.57 5.30
CA ALA A 156 -1.22 -8.72 4.61
C ALA A 156 -0.74 -7.38 4.01
N SER A 157 -1.65 -6.60 3.42
CA SER A 157 -1.35 -5.26 2.89
C SER A 157 -0.94 -4.23 3.97
N LEU A 158 -1.22 -4.52 5.24
CA LEU A 158 -0.91 -3.68 6.39
C LEU A 158 0.26 -4.22 7.22
N LEU A 159 0.67 -5.49 7.06
CA LEU A 159 1.59 -6.21 7.95
C LEU A 159 2.86 -5.44 8.27
N ALA A 160 3.44 -4.79 7.28
CA ALA A 160 4.66 -4.02 7.45
C ALA A 160 4.50 -2.89 8.51
N ARG A 161 3.42 -2.12 8.41
CA ARG A 161 3.07 -1.06 9.38
C ARG A 161 2.61 -1.65 10.71
N ILE A 162 1.89 -2.77 10.68
CA ILE A 162 1.50 -3.51 11.89
C ILE A 162 2.73 -3.91 12.69
N ASN A 163 3.79 -4.40 12.04
CA ASN A 163 5.00 -4.85 12.74
C ASN A 163 5.79 -3.69 13.36
N VAL A 164 5.82 -2.52 12.72
CA VAL A 164 6.37 -1.29 13.32
C VAL A 164 5.59 -0.93 14.60
N LEU A 165 4.25 -0.98 14.54
CA LEU A 165 3.39 -0.72 15.70
C LEU A 165 3.56 -1.80 16.79
N ARG A 166 3.70 -3.09 16.43
CA ARG A 166 3.98 -4.17 17.38
C ARG A 166 5.29 -3.93 18.12
N ALA A 167 6.37 -3.62 17.40
CA ALA A 167 7.67 -3.31 17.99
C ALA A 167 7.56 -2.14 18.97
N LYS A 168 6.90 -1.05 18.57
CA LYS A 168 6.71 0.14 19.40
C LYS A 168 5.82 -0.08 20.61
N SER A 169 4.75 -0.87 20.47
CA SER A 169 3.88 -1.23 21.60
C SER A 169 4.65 -2.06 22.63
N MET A 170 5.37 -3.09 22.17
CA MET A 170 6.10 -4.00 23.05
C MET A 170 7.37 -3.42 23.67
N SER A 171 7.86 -2.28 23.18
CA SER A 171 8.95 -1.54 23.83
C SER A 171 8.48 -0.79 25.09
N ALA A 172 7.18 -0.63 25.31
CA ALA A 172 6.66 -0.06 26.56
C ALA A 172 6.98 -0.98 27.75
N PRO A 173 7.44 -0.44 28.90
CA PRO A 173 7.82 -1.24 30.07
C PRO A 173 6.70 -2.19 30.50
N GLY A 174 7.02 -3.48 30.67
CA GLY A 174 6.08 -4.52 31.10
C GLY A 174 5.04 -4.97 30.06
N ARG A 175 4.84 -4.22 28.96
CA ARG A 175 3.79 -4.51 27.97
C ARG A 175 3.92 -5.88 27.33
N ALA A 176 5.14 -6.34 27.05
CA ALA A 176 5.36 -7.64 26.42
C ALA A 176 4.94 -8.83 27.31
N ARG A 177 5.09 -8.71 28.64
CA ARG A 177 4.57 -9.72 29.59
C ARG A 177 3.04 -9.73 29.61
N ILE A 178 2.42 -8.55 29.53
CA ILE A 178 0.96 -8.43 29.40
C ILE A 178 0.48 -9.04 28.07
N SER A 179 1.23 -8.85 26.97
CA SER A 179 0.93 -9.44 25.67
C SER A 179 0.89 -10.97 25.74
N ALA A 180 1.85 -11.58 26.44
CA ALA A 180 1.88 -13.03 26.61
C ALA A 180 0.61 -13.54 27.31
N ALA A 181 0.18 -12.87 28.38
CA ALA A 181 -1.05 -13.23 29.08
C ALA A 181 -2.31 -13.05 28.21
N GLU A 182 -2.35 -12.01 27.37
CA GLU A 182 -3.44 -11.79 26.41
C GLU A 182 -3.49 -12.87 25.32
N MET A 183 -2.34 -13.19 24.72
CA MET A 183 -2.23 -14.23 23.68
C MET A 183 -2.58 -15.61 24.26
N ARG A 184 -2.20 -15.90 25.50
CA ARG A 184 -2.61 -17.13 26.19
C ARG A 184 -4.12 -17.23 26.37
N ARG A 185 -4.81 -16.13 26.70
CA ARG A 185 -6.29 -16.12 26.76
C ARG A 185 -6.92 -16.44 25.41
N MET A 186 -6.35 -15.90 24.32
CA MET A 186 -6.79 -16.23 22.96
C MET A 186 -6.59 -17.71 22.64
N MET A 187 -5.41 -18.25 22.96
CA MET A 187 -5.09 -19.66 22.78
C MET A 187 -6.05 -20.58 23.54
N THR A 188 -6.33 -20.28 24.81
CA THR A 188 -7.31 -21.04 25.61
C THR A 188 -8.70 -21.02 24.97
N ALA A 189 -9.18 -19.87 24.48
CA ALA A 189 -10.47 -19.79 23.82
C ALA A 189 -10.51 -20.59 22.51
N ILE A 190 -9.42 -20.58 21.74
CA ILE A 190 -9.26 -21.36 20.51
C ILE A 190 -9.28 -22.87 20.80
N GLN A 191 -8.54 -23.33 21.82
CA GLN A 191 -8.53 -24.73 22.25
C GLN A 191 -9.91 -25.23 22.68
N GLN A 192 -10.70 -24.34 23.29
CA GLN A 192 -12.08 -24.62 23.71
C GLN A 192 -13.10 -24.49 22.58
N ARG A 193 -12.68 -24.17 21.34
CA ARG A 193 -13.57 -23.89 20.20
C ARG A 193 -14.58 -22.76 20.47
N ASN A 194 -14.23 -21.83 21.36
CA ASN A 194 -15.13 -20.76 21.78
C ASN A 194 -14.88 -19.51 20.92
N ALA A 195 -15.57 -19.42 19.78
CA ALA A 195 -15.39 -18.34 18.82
C ALA A 195 -15.67 -16.94 19.39
N PRO A 196 -16.76 -16.70 20.15
CA PRO A 196 -16.98 -15.39 20.80
C PRO A 196 -15.86 -15.01 21.77
N ALA A 197 -15.37 -15.96 22.58
CA ALA A 197 -14.27 -15.69 23.52
C ALA A 197 -12.94 -15.42 22.79
N ALA A 198 -12.67 -16.14 21.70
CA ALA A 198 -11.46 -15.93 20.88
C ALA A 198 -11.47 -14.53 20.24
N ARG A 199 -12.60 -14.11 19.67
CA ARG A 199 -12.79 -12.73 19.17
C ARG A 199 -12.48 -11.71 20.25
N MET A 200 -13.17 -11.84 21.39
CA MET A 200 -13.08 -10.86 22.47
C MET A 200 -11.65 -10.76 23.04
N ALA A 201 -10.95 -11.89 23.16
CA ALA A 201 -9.55 -11.92 23.56
C ALA A 201 -8.62 -11.22 22.55
N ALA A 202 -8.82 -11.46 21.25
CA ALA A 202 -8.06 -10.81 20.18
C ALA A 202 -8.32 -9.31 20.11
N GLU A 203 -9.59 -8.89 20.18
CA GLU A 203 -9.95 -7.47 20.20
C GLU A 203 -9.33 -6.76 21.42
N ALA A 204 -9.41 -7.37 22.60
CA ALA A 204 -8.82 -6.84 23.82
C ALA A 204 -7.30 -6.70 23.70
N HIS A 205 -6.61 -7.68 23.13
CA HIS A 205 -5.16 -7.62 22.87
C HIS A 205 -4.79 -6.45 21.95
N VAL A 206 -5.53 -6.27 20.86
CA VAL A 206 -5.31 -5.19 19.89
C VAL A 206 -5.56 -3.82 20.52
N ILE A 207 -6.62 -3.67 21.32
CA ILE A 207 -6.93 -2.44 22.06
C ILE A 207 -5.82 -2.12 23.06
N ALA A 208 -5.41 -3.09 23.88
CA ALA A 208 -4.33 -2.88 24.85
C ALA A 208 -3.00 -2.51 24.17
N ALA A 209 -2.73 -3.08 22.99
CA ALA A 209 -1.56 -2.71 22.20
C ALA A 209 -1.63 -1.25 21.71
N ARG A 210 -2.79 -0.77 21.26
CA ARG A 210 -3.02 0.64 20.88
C ARG A 210 -2.78 1.56 22.08
N ASP A 211 -3.38 1.24 23.21
CA ASP A 211 -3.35 2.10 24.40
C ASP A 211 -1.93 2.22 24.97
N ALA A 212 -1.13 1.17 24.88
CA ALA A 212 0.30 1.23 25.22
C ALA A 212 1.09 2.23 24.36
N ILE A 213 0.81 2.32 23.05
CA ILE A 213 1.48 3.31 22.20
C ILE A 213 0.92 4.72 22.45
N ARG A 214 -0.38 4.86 22.65
CA ARG A 214 -0.99 6.17 23.00
C ARG A 214 -0.39 6.75 24.27
N ALA A 215 -0.19 5.92 25.30
CA ALA A 215 0.49 6.33 26.52
C ALA A 215 1.93 6.80 26.27
N ALA A 216 2.66 6.13 25.37
CA ALA A 216 4.01 6.50 24.98
C ALA A 216 4.10 7.77 24.11
N TRP A 217 3.03 8.11 23.38
CA TRP A 217 2.97 9.34 22.58
C TRP A 217 2.69 10.60 23.41
N GLY A 218 2.10 10.50 24.60
CA GLY A 218 1.77 11.65 25.44
C GLY A 218 0.82 12.66 24.78
N LYS A 219 0.41 13.72 25.48
CA LYS A 219 -0.53 14.76 24.98
C LYS A 219 0.08 15.72 23.93
N ASN A 220 1.29 15.48 23.42
CA ASN A 220 1.98 16.41 22.54
C ASN A 220 2.52 15.68 21.31
N THR A 221 1.81 15.81 20.18
CA THR A 221 2.41 15.92 18.83
C THR A 221 1.33 16.34 17.83
N ASP A 222 1.26 17.65 17.60
CA ASP A 222 0.84 18.38 16.40
C ASP A 222 -0.48 17.99 15.72
N GLU A 223 -1.54 18.71 16.09
CA GLU A 223 -2.53 19.20 15.13
C GLU A 223 -1.85 20.16 14.13
N PRO A 224 -2.13 20.04 12.82
CA PRO A 224 -2.29 21.20 11.99
C PRO A 224 -3.76 21.62 12.06
N ASP A 225 -4.02 22.69 12.82
CA ASP A 225 -5.24 23.47 12.71
C ASP A 225 -5.32 24.09 11.31
N SER A 226 -6.41 23.77 10.60
CA SER A 226 -7.11 24.78 9.83
C SER A 226 -8.60 24.43 9.74
N GLY A 227 -9.34 24.84 10.77
CA GLY A 227 -10.58 25.60 10.63
C GLY A 227 -11.87 24.83 10.33
N ALA A 228 -12.64 24.57 11.37
CA ALA A 228 -13.86 25.33 11.70
C ALA A 228 -14.72 24.52 12.67
N ASP A 229 -14.79 25.00 13.91
CA ASP A 229 -15.83 24.59 14.86
C ASP A 229 -17.21 24.86 14.26
N ILE A 230 -18.03 23.82 14.12
CA ILE A 230 -19.47 23.96 13.97
C ILE A 230 -20.09 23.36 15.23
N VAL A 231 -20.64 24.27 16.02
CA VAL A 231 -21.52 24.03 17.16
C VAL A 231 -22.65 23.07 16.74
N LEU A 232 -22.81 21.96 17.46
CA LEU A 232 -23.94 21.04 17.28
C LEU A 232 -25.09 21.48 18.19
N ASP A 233 -25.90 22.40 17.70
CA ASP A 233 -27.30 22.53 18.11
C ASP A 233 -28.16 22.20 16.89
N GLY A 234 -28.94 21.12 16.96
CA GLY A 234 -29.90 20.79 15.89
C GLY A 234 -30.17 19.31 15.72
N GLU A 235 -31.43 18.96 15.94
CA GLU A 235 -32.11 17.67 15.90
C GLU A 235 -31.69 16.67 14.81
N ALA A 236 -31.80 15.39 15.19
CA ALA A 236 -31.52 14.24 14.35
C ALA A 236 -32.47 14.13 13.15
N GLU A 237 -31.97 14.50 11.96
CA GLU A 237 -32.53 14.03 10.70
C GLU A 237 -31.65 12.94 10.10
N SER A 238 -32.28 11.79 9.84
CA SER A 238 -31.70 10.59 9.24
C SER A 238 -31.13 10.86 7.84
N LEU A 239 -29.82 10.64 7.68
CA LEU A 239 -29.16 10.61 6.36
C LEU A 239 -29.51 9.31 5.60
N PRO A 240 -29.77 9.36 4.28
CA PRO A 240 -30.06 8.17 3.50
C PRO A 240 -28.79 7.33 3.27
N GLU A 241 -28.95 6.01 3.40
CA GLU A 241 -27.94 4.99 3.05
C GLU A 241 -27.43 5.19 1.61
N SER A 242 -26.20 5.69 1.44
CA SER A 242 -25.39 5.39 0.24
C SER A 242 -23.92 5.82 0.41
N ALA A 243 -23.08 4.92 0.94
CA ALA A 243 -21.63 5.01 0.75
C ALA A 243 -20.93 3.67 1.03
N ASN A 244 -21.39 2.59 0.41
CA ASN A 244 -20.67 1.32 0.34
C ASN A 244 -20.85 0.68 -1.04
N HIS A 245 -20.45 1.41 -2.10
CA HIS A 245 -20.22 0.81 -3.41
C HIS A 245 -18.71 0.75 -3.66
N PRO A 246 -18.18 -0.38 -4.18
CA PRO A 246 -16.82 -0.42 -4.71
C PRO A 246 -16.66 0.69 -5.77
N PRO A 247 -15.45 1.24 -5.99
CA PRO A 247 -15.25 2.29 -6.99
C PRO A 247 -15.74 1.77 -8.34
N VAL A 248 -16.86 2.31 -8.82
CA VAL A 248 -17.45 1.96 -10.10
C VAL A 248 -16.43 2.35 -11.16
N VAL A 249 -15.82 1.36 -11.81
CA VAL A 249 -15.00 1.61 -13.01
C VAL A 249 -15.97 2.18 -14.06
N PRO A 250 -15.81 3.46 -14.46
CA PRO A 250 -16.76 4.06 -15.38
C PRO A 250 -16.62 3.39 -16.75
N VAL A 251 -17.56 2.53 -17.14
CA VAL A 251 -17.52 1.86 -18.45
C VAL A 251 -18.02 2.82 -19.52
N VAL A 252 -17.15 3.19 -20.46
CA VAL A 252 -17.56 3.90 -21.68
C VAL A 252 -18.16 2.85 -22.62
N GLY A 253 -19.49 2.77 -22.69
CA GLY A 253 -20.21 1.84 -23.59
C GLY A 253 -19.92 2.08 -25.07
N ASP A 254 -20.15 1.08 -25.92
CA ASP A 254 -19.75 1.10 -27.34
C ASP A 254 -20.41 2.24 -28.14
N GLU A 255 -21.68 2.56 -27.87
CA GLU A 255 -22.37 3.67 -28.55
C GLU A 255 -21.80 5.04 -28.19
N LEU A 256 -21.46 5.25 -26.91
CA LEU A 256 -20.82 6.47 -26.45
C LEU A 256 -19.39 6.57 -27.01
N TRP A 257 -18.68 5.43 -27.02
CA TRP A 257 -17.35 5.36 -27.62
C TRP A 257 -17.38 5.70 -29.11
N ALA A 258 -18.31 5.16 -29.89
CA ALA A 258 -18.43 5.47 -31.32
C ALA A 258 -18.61 6.97 -31.57
N LYS A 259 -19.44 7.65 -30.77
CA LYS A 259 -19.62 9.11 -30.84
C LYS A 259 -18.32 9.86 -30.50
N ILE A 260 -17.61 9.43 -29.46
CA ILE A 260 -16.34 10.05 -29.04
C ILE A 260 -15.24 9.80 -30.08
N GLU A 261 -15.12 8.59 -30.62
CA GLU A 261 -14.09 8.23 -31.59
C GLU A 261 -14.16 9.09 -32.86
N THR A 262 -15.37 9.43 -33.34
CA THR A 262 -15.54 10.33 -34.51
C THR A 262 -15.02 11.75 -34.31
N ILE A 263 -14.88 12.21 -33.06
CA ILE A 263 -14.40 13.56 -32.75
C ILE A 263 -12.94 13.58 -32.32
N LEU A 264 -12.30 12.42 -32.13
CA LEU A 264 -10.89 12.35 -31.78
C LEU A 264 -10.00 12.60 -33.01
N PRO A 265 -8.84 13.26 -32.83
CA PRO A 265 -7.88 13.41 -33.92
C PRO A 265 -7.34 12.04 -34.36
N PRO A 266 -7.02 11.87 -35.66
CA PRO A 266 -6.47 10.61 -36.16
C PRO A 266 -5.13 10.29 -35.49
N VAL A 267 -4.92 8.99 -35.22
CA VAL A 267 -3.68 8.52 -34.60
C VAL A 267 -2.49 8.81 -35.51
N ALA A 268 -1.50 9.54 -35.01
CA ALA A 268 -0.29 9.86 -35.77
C ALA A 268 0.42 8.59 -36.27
N PRO A 269 0.92 8.57 -37.52
CA PRO A 269 1.57 7.39 -38.08
C PRO A 269 2.82 7.01 -37.28
N ARG A 270 3.00 5.71 -37.05
CA ARG A 270 4.15 5.19 -36.30
C ARG A 270 5.43 5.37 -37.10
N ARG A 271 6.52 5.72 -36.42
CA ARG A 271 7.88 5.70 -36.99
C ARG A 271 8.18 4.29 -37.51
N ARG A 272 8.68 4.18 -38.74
CA ARG A 272 9.00 2.88 -39.36
C ARG A 272 10.20 2.18 -38.70
N GLN A 273 11.15 2.94 -38.18
CA GLN A 273 12.36 2.44 -37.53
C GLN A 273 12.27 2.65 -36.01
N TYR A 274 12.52 1.58 -35.24
CA TYR A 274 12.39 1.54 -33.76
C TYR A 274 11.04 2.06 -33.22
N PRO A 275 9.92 1.39 -33.57
CA PRO A 275 8.56 1.91 -33.35
C PRO A 275 8.08 1.91 -31.88
N GLY A 276 8.96 1.59 -30.92
CA GLY A 276 8.66 1.54 -29.49
C GLY A 276 7.52 0.58 -29.09
N ARG A 277 7.11 0.65 -27.82
CA ARG A 277 5.93 -0.07 -27.32
C ARG A 277 4.66 0.49 -27.96
N LYS A 278 3.69 -0.39 -28.29
CA LYS A 278 2.38 0.05 -28.82
C LYS A 278 1.71 1.01 -27.81
N PRO A 279 1.19 2.17 -28.25
CA PRO A 279 0.45 3.07 -27.38
C PRO A 279 -0.79 2.39 -26.80
N THR A 280 -1.19 2.79 -25.59
CA THR A 280 -2.51 2.44 -25.06
C THR A 280 -3.60 2.98 -25.99
N PRO A 281 -4.62 2.17 -26.35
CA PRO A 281 -5.73 2.64 -27.18
C PRO A 281 -6.48 3.82 -26.54
N ASP A 282 -7.03 4.71 -27.36
CA ASP A 282 -7.70 5.93 -26.89
C ASP A 282 -8.84 5.67 -25.90
N ARG A 283 -9.60 4.59 -26.12
CA ARG A 283 -10.69 4.18 -25.20
C ARG A 283 -10.19 3.90 -23.80
N PHE A 284 -9.08 3.18 -23.69
CA PHE A 284 -8.48 2.87 -22.40
C PHE A 284 -7.86 4.11 -21.75
N ALA A 285 -7.22 4.98 -22.53
CA ALA A 285 -6.73 6.27 -22.01
C ALA A 285 -7.89 7.14 -21.50
N LEU A 286 -9.04 7.15 -22.18
CA LEU A 286 -10.25 7.86 -21.78
C LEU A 286 -10.80 7.35 -20.44
N LEU A 287 -10.83 6.03 -20.22
CA LEU A 287 -11.22 5.44 -18.94
C LEU A 287 -10.36 5.98 -17.78
N GLY A 288 -9.03 6.03 -17.99
CA GLY A 288 -8.11 6.58 -17.01
C GLY A 288 -8.33 8.08 -16.74
N ILE A 289 -8.66 8.85 -17.79
CA ILE A 289 -8.99 10.28 -17.66
C ILE A 289 -10.27 10.47 -16.84
N ILE A 290 -11.34 9.71 -17.15
CA ILE A 290 -12.61 9.78 -16.43
C ILE A 290 -12.39 9.43 -14.95
N TYR A 291 -11.63 8.38 -14.66
CA TYR A 291 -11.35 7.96 -13.29
C TYR A 291 -10.61 9.04 -12.50
N VAL A 292 -9.57 9.64 -13.09
CA VAL A 292 -8.78 10.70 -12.43
C VAL A 292 -9.64 11.94 -12.15
N LEU A 293 -10.41 12.40 -13.14
CA LEU A 293 -11.24 13.60 -13.02
C LEU A 293 -12.44 13.38 -12.09
N GLY A 294 -13.11 12.23 -12.21
CA GLY A 294 -14.28 11.88 -11.40
C GLY A 294 -13.95 11.71 -9.92
N ASN A 295 -12.82 11.06 -9.61
CA ASN A 295 -12.37 10.84 -8.23
C ASN A 295 -11.50 11.98 -7.68
N ARG A 296 -11.19 13.00 -8.50
CA ARG A 296 -10.35 14.16 -8.14
C ARG A 296 -8.98 13.77 -7.56
N ILE A 297 -8.37 12.72 -8.12
CA ILE A 297 -7.05 12.23 -7.70
C ILE A 297 -5.93 12.78 -8.60
N SER A 298 -4.68 12.61 -8.19
CA SER A 298 -3.53 12.94 -9.04
C SER A 298 -3.36 11.92 -10.16
N TRP A 299 -2.84 12.33 -11.32
CA TRP A 299 -2.47 11.42 -12.42
C TRP A 299 -1.50 10.33 -11.96
N ASN A 300 -0.60 10.61 -11.02
CA ASN A 300 0.33 9.60 -10.48
C ASN A 300 -0.36 8.56 -9.59
N HIS A 301 -1.60 8.80 -9.16
CA HIS A 301 -2.40 7.90 -8.34
C HIS A 301 -3.44 7.11 -9.16
N LEU A 302 -3.40 7.18 -10.49
CA LEU A 302 -4.22 6.32 -11.34
C LEU A 302 -3.84 4.84 -11.09
N PRO A 303 -4.77 3.99 -10.62
CA PRO A 303 -4.48 2.59 -10.34
C PRO A 303 -4.04 1.82 -11.59
N ALA A 304 -2.98 1.03 -11.45
CA ALA A 304 -2.35 0.32 -12.59
C ALA A 304 -3.16 -0.88 -13.09
N ASP A 305 -4.02 -1.44 -12.23
CA ASP A 305 -4.93 -2.55 -12.46
C ASP A 305 -6.11 -2.21 -13.38
N LEU A 306 -6.38 -0.92 -13.63
CA LEU A 306 -7.42 -0.47 -14.57
C LEU A 306 -7.08 -0.71 -16.06
N GLY A 307 -5.86 -1.16 -16.38
CA GLY A 307 -5.45 -1.45 -17.76
C GLY A 307 -5.40 -0.22 -18.69
N CYS A 308 -5.56 0.99 -18.16
CA CYS A 308 -5.64 2.25 -18.91
C CYS A 308 -4.27 2.90 -19.23
N GLY A 309 -3.17 2.20 -18.95
CA GLY A 309 -1.82 2.74 -19.04
C GLY A 309 -1.44 3.59 -17.83
N SER A 310 -0.29 4.27 -17.90
CA SER A 310 0.13 5.15 -16.80
C SER A 310 -0.67 6.45 -16.79
N GLY A 311 -0.86 7.07 -15.64
CA GLY A 311 -1.55 8.36 -15.58
C GLY A 311 -0.85 9.49 -16.35
N VAL A 312 0.47 9.41 -16.54
CA VAL A 312 1.21 10.32 -17.45
C VAL A 312 0.78 10.12 -18.91
N SER A 313 0.52 8.88 -19.32
CA SER A 313 0.00 8.57 -20.66
C SER A 313 -1.42 9.12 -20.87
N CYS A 314 -2.29 8.98 -19.86
CA CYS A 314 -3.65 9.52 -19.86
C CYS A 314 -3.64 11.06 -19.88
N TRP A 315 -2.81 11.70 -19.05
CA TRP A 315 -2.65 13.15 -19.03
C TRP A 315 -2.18 13.71 -20.37
N ARG A 316 -1.13 13.11 -20.98
CA ARG A 316 -0.64 13.52 -22.30
C ARG A 316 -1.73 13.39 -23.36
N ARG A 317 -2.55 12.35 -23.28
CA ARG A 317 -3.67 12.14 -24.21
C ARG A 317 -4.72 13.24 -24.07
N MET A 318 -5.14 13.54 -22.84
CA MET A 318 -6.07 14.64 -22.56
C MET A 318 -5.52 15.99 -23.01
N LYS A 319 -4.24 16.29 -22.72
CA LYS A 319 -3.58 17.52 -23.15
C LYS A 319 -3.58 17.66 -24.68
N ASN A 320 -3.22 16.60 -25.41
CA ASN A 320 -3.27 16.61 -26.87
C ASN A 320 -4.69 16.84 -27.41
N TRP A 321 -5.71 16.27 -26.76
CA TRP A 321 -7.12 16.50 -27.12
C TRP A 321 -7.61 17.91 -26.80
N GLN A 322 -7.07 18.54 -25.75
CA GLN A 322 -7.31 19.95 -25.43
C GLN A 322 -6.65 20.88 -26.46
N GLU A 323 -5.39 20.62 -26.80
CA GLU A 323 -4.64 21.37 -27.82
C GLU A 323 -5.27 21.23 -29.22
N ALA A 324 -5.84 20.06 -29.53
CA ALA A 324 -6.61 19.83 -30.76
C ALA A 324 -8.03 20.46 -30.72
N GLY A 325 -8.44 21.06 -29.60
CA GLY A 325 -9.75 21.71 -29.44
C GLY A 325 -10.94 20.74 -29.37
N VAL A 326 -10.72 19.43 -29.25
CA VAL A 326 -11.78 18.42 -29.25
C VAL A 326 -12.32 18.11 -27.84
N TRP A 327 -11.52 18.38 -26.81
CA TRP A 327 -11.86 18.08 -25.41
C TRP A 327 -13.21 18.62 -24.94
N PRO A 328 -13.61 19.88 -25.23
CA PRO A 328 -14.91 20.40 -24.76
C PRO A 328 -16.12 19.62 -25.30
N LYS A 329 -16.00 19.01 -26.49
CA LYS A 329 -17.06 18.14 -27.05
C LYS A 329 -17.07 16.77 -26.38
N VAL A 330 -15.89 16.19 -26.15
CA VAL A 330 -15.74 14.92 -25.41
C VAL A 330 -16.29 15.05 -23.99
N GLU A 331 -15.90 16.09 -23.26
CA GLU A 331 -16.35 16.38 -21.90
C GLU A 331 -17.87 16.52 -21.82
N ARG A 332 -18.49 17.23 -22.78
CA ARG A 332 -19.96 17.36 -22.85
C ARG A 332 -20.65 16.00 -22.99
N LEU A 333 -20.14 15.12 -23.85
CA LEU A 333 -20.67 13.77 -24.03
C LEU A 333 -20.52 12.93 -22.75
N LEU A 334 -19.39 13.03 -22.06
CA LEU A 334 -19.16 12.32 -20.80
C LEU A 334 -20.07 12.82 -19.67
N VAL A 335 -20.28 14.14 -19.58
CA VAL A 335 -21.19 14.75 -18.60
C VAL A 335 -22.65 14.37 -18.89
N GLN A 336 -23.06 14.36 -20.17
CA GLN A 336 -24.40 13.90 -20.58
C GLN A 336 -24.63 12.41 -20.27
N ALA A 337 -23.57 11.60 -20.37
CA ALA A 337 -23.60 10.19 -20.01
C ALA A 337 -23.47 9.93 -18.48
N GLY A 338 -23.38 10.99 -17.65
CA GLY A 338 -23.23 10.86 -16.20
C GLY A 338 -21.86 10.36 -15.74
N LEU A 339 -20.86 10.31 -16.63
CA LEU A 339 -19.51 9.82 -16.34
C LEU A 339 -18.58 10.89 -15.75
N LEU A 340 -18.94 12.17 -15.86
CA LEU A 340 -18.24 13.29 -15.23
C LEU A 340 -19.22 14.28 -14.57
N PRO A 341 -18.89 14.87 -13.41
CA PRO A 341 -19.72 15.91 -12.81
C PRO A 341 -19.78 17.17 -13.70
N ARG A 342 -20.94 17.86 -13.70
CA ARG A 342 -21.11 19.16 -14.38
C ARG A 342 -20.14 20.19 -13.80
N GLY A 343 -19.40 20.90 -14.66
CA GLY A 343 -18.40 21.88 -14.23
C GLY A 343 -17.14 21.26 -13.64
N SER A 344 -16.86 19.98 -13.91
CA SER A 344 -15.56 19.38 -13.61
C SER A 344 -14.46 20.24 -14.20
N PRO A 345 -13.44 20.63 -13.42
CA PRO A 345 -12.49 21.58 -13.92
C PRO A 345 -11.60 20.87 -14.97
N ALA A 346 -11.51 21.43 -16.18
CA ALA A 346 -10.64 20.96 -17.25
C ALA A 346 -9.14 20.96 -16.87
N LYS A 347 -8.82 21.58 -15.73
CA LYS A 347 -7.56 21.50 -15.01
C LYS A 347 -7.83 21.06 -13.56
N PRO A 348 -7.19 20.03 -13.03
CA PRO A 348 -7.31 19.72 -11.61
C PRO A 348 -6.81 20.91 -10.75
N ARG A 349 -7.29 21.05 -9.50
CA ARG A 349 -6.92 22.14 -8.55
C ARG A 349 -5.41 22.41 -8.61
N ALA A 350 -4.98 23.66 -8.45
CA ALA A 350 -3.59 24.13 -8.63
C ALA A 350 -2.48 23.35 -7.89
N GLU A 351 -2.82 22.50 -6.91
CA GLU A 351 -1.91 21.55 -6.23
C GLU A 351 -1.56 20.29 -7.06
N ILE A 352 -2.29 20.04 -8.15
CA ILE A 352 -2.17 18.87 -9.00
C ILE A 352 -1.39 19.30 -10.25
N GLY A 353 -0.08 19.48 -10.05
CA GLY A 353 0.84 19.96 -11.08
C GLY A 353 0.89 19.07 -12.32
N GLU A 354 1.34 19.64 -13.43
CA GLU A 354 1.80 18.88 -14.59
C GLU A 354 2.76 17.77 -14.12
N PRO A 355 2.70 16.55 -14.67
CA PRO A 355 3.76 15.59 -14.41
C PRO A 355 5.08 16.20 -14.87
N GLY A 356 5.95 16.51 -13.90
CA GLY A 356 7.26 17.12 -14.16
C GLY A 356 8.04 16.32 -15.21
N PRO A 357 8.90 16.98 -16.02
CA PRO A 357 9.55 16.33 -17.15
C PRO A 357 10.35 15.11 -16.66
N ALA A 358 10.17 13.99 -17.36
CA ALA A 358 11.07 12.86 -17.22
C ALA A 358 12.49 13.35 -17.54
N THR A 359 13.36 13.41 -16.55
CA THR A 359 14.76 13.83 -16.72
C THR A 359 15.54 12.69 -17.39
N TRP A 360 15.42 12.60 -18.72
CA TRP A 360 16.46 12.00 -19.54
C TRP A 360 17.52 13.09 -19.76
N LYS A 361 18.61 13.07 -18.99
CA LYS A 361 19.81 13.78 -19.43
C LYS A 361 20.54 12.89 -20.43
N THR A 362 20.40 13.24 -21.70
CA THR A 362 21.45 13.08 -22.70
C THR A 362 22.71 13.76 -22.18
N ASP A 363 23.63 12.96 -21.67
CA ASP A 363 25.04 13.33 -21.47
C ASP A 363 25.79 12.01 -21.29
N ILE A 364 26.28 11.42 -22.39
CA ILE A 364 27.69 11.01 -22.61
C ILE A 364 27.86 10.73 -24.12
N ALA A 365 28.06 11.78 -24.92
CA ALA A 365 28.98 11.66 -26.04
C ALA A 365 30.38 11.92 -25.47
N GLY A 366 31.06 10.84 -25.10
CA GLY A 366 32.44 10.82 -24.59
C GLY A 366 33.26 9.85 -25.46
N PRO A 367 34.55 10.11 -25.65
CA PRO A 367 35.27 9.75 -26.87
C PRO A 367 35.45 8.24 -27.03
N LEU A 368 35.26 7.77 -28.26
CA LEU A 368 35.69 6.44 -28.72
C LEU A 368 37.20 6.28 -28.47
N ARG A 369 37.58 5.64 -27.36
CA ARG A 369 38.91 5.03 -27.22
C ARG A 369 38.97 3.85 -28.19
N ARG A 370 39.60 4.08 -29.35
CA ARG A 370 40.09 2.98 -30.19
C ARG A 370 41.23 2.29 -29.42
N SER A 371 40.96 1.08 -28.95
CA SER A 371 42.00 0.08 -28.72
C SER A 371 41.88 -0.93 -29.86
N ALA A 372 42.86 -0.94 -30.76
CA ALA A 372 43.13 -2.07 -31.64
C ALA A 372 44.63 -2.12 -31.93
N LYS A 373 45.18 -3.31 -31.68
CA LYS A 373 46.54 -3.80 -31.88
C LYS A 373 47.07 -3.64 -33.33
N ARG A 374 48.38 -3.89 -33.44
CA ARG A 374 49.23 -4.25 -34.59
C ARG A 374 50.05 -3.05 -35.09
N ASP A 375 51.37 -3.12 -35.23
CA ASP A 375 52.29 -4.25 -35.44
C ASP A 375 53.43 -4.34 -34.42
#